data_AF-A0A496QU87-F1
#
_entry.id   AF-A0A496QU87-F1
#
_cell.length_a   1.000
_cell.length_b   1.000
_cell.length_c   1.000
_cell.angle_alpha   90.00
_cell.angle_beta   90.00
_cell.angle_gamma   90.00
#
_symmetry.space_group_name_H-M   'P 1'
#
loop_
_entity.id
_entity.type
_entity.pdbx_description
1 polymer ?
#
loop_
_entity_poly.entity_id
_entity_poly.type
_entity_poly.pdbx_seq_one_letter_code
_entity_poly.pdbx_strand_id
1 'polypeptide(L)'
;MEYAKRLYLILYPNVALIASQYVPERFAKHYSVGSTRYYHGKVIFAEVDINFRHPYFELDEILEEVKPHENGRPKATKFISSYRVLEHIDFAFIKNLYLASPEGYTVGLEEAPYRSSEEPGQIRIFVEIAPIRMMVLSDYDFIQFGKHVTAPKYRKGAPKVFYSQLDLDIGLFIQEFEQNPFRQSPVLSIHPASLRDAYKELVKYPDKHTKGLCVDSSLDKISFKQIRNGFMFASQEETKFYPMPSMRELEEKHYKFWKNI
;
A
#
# COMPACT_ATOMS: atom_id res chain seq x y z
N MET A 1 11.68 -33.40 -1.57
CA MET A 1 11.13 -32.42 -0.62
C MET A 1 10.01 -31.68 -1.33
N GLU A 2 8.79 -31.76 -0.83
CA GLU A 2 7.66 -31.02 -1.40
C GLU A 2 7.52 -29.69 -0.65
N TYR A 3 7.63 -28.58 -1.37
CA TYR A 3 7.46 -27.24 -0.79
C TYR A 3 6.04 -26.77 -1.01
N ALA A 4 5.40 -26.24 0.03
CA ALA A 4 4.08 -25.65 -0.06
C ALA A 4 4.07 -24.50 -1.09
N LYS A 5 3.06 -24.52 -1.98
CA LYS A 5 2.82 -23.45 -2.95
C LYS A 5 2.00 -22.34 -2.28
N ARG A 6 2.31 -21.10 -2.60
CA ARG A 6 1.65 -19.89 -2.08
C ARG A 6 1.39 -18.91 -3.20
N LEU A 7 0.36 -18.09 -3.04
CA LEU A 7 0.06 -16.97 -3.92
C LEU A 7 0.35 -15.66 -3.18
N TYR A 8 1.08 -14.77 -3.85
CA TYR A 8 1.39 -13.44 -3.36
C TYR A 8 0.91 -12.39 -4.35
N LEU A 9 0.08 -11.47 -3.85
CA LEU A 9 -0.31 -10.24 -4.53
C LEU A 9 0.67 -9.14 -4.12
N ILE A 10 1.63 -8.82 -4.98
CA ILE A 10 2.46 -7.62 -4.79
C ILE A 10 1.61 -6.39 -5.08
N LEU A 11 1.69 -5.40 -4.22
CA LEU A 11 0.98 -4.11 -4.31
C LEU A 11 1.94 -2.96 -4.55
N TYR A 12 3.19 -3.09 -4.08
CA TYR A 12 4.26 -2.12 -4.30
C TYR A 12 5.60 -2.86 -4.40
N PRO A 13 6.49 -2.53 -5.37
CA PRO A 13 6.43 -1.38 -6.30
C PRO A 13 5.57 -1.60 -7.56
N ASN A 14 5.34 -2.85 -7.96
CA ASN A 14 4.58 -3.21 -9.15
C ASN A 14 3.49 -4.21 -8.78
N VAL A 15 2.27 -3.97 -9.25
CA VAL A 15 1.13 -4.85 -8.95
C VAL A 15 1.27 -6.15 -9.73
N ALA A 16 1.38 -7.29 -9.05
CA ALA A 16 1.52 -8.60 -9.69
C ALA A 16 0.98 -9.72 -8.81
N LEU A 17 0.37 -10.74 -9.42
CA LEU A 17 0.03 -12.00 -8.77
C LEU A 17 1.11 -13.02 -9.10
N ILE A 18 1.68 -13.63 -8.07
CA ILE A 18 2.87 -14.48 -8.19
C ILE A 18 2.69 -15.74 -7.37
N ALA A 19 2.99 -16.89 -7.97
CA ALA A 19 3.12 -18.13 -7.25
C ALA A 19 4.56 -18.31 -6.74
N SER A 20 4.69 -18.83 -5.53
CA SER A 20 5.99 -19.04 -4.88
C SER A 20 5.98 -20.28 -3.98
N GLN A 21 7.16 -20.88 -3.78
CA GLN A 21 7.41 -21.88 -2.75
C GLN A 21 8.11 -21.29 -1.52
N TYR A 22 8.34 -19.97 -1.50
CA TYR A 22 8.89 -19.26 -0.36
C TYR A 22 7.81 -18.89 0.65
N VAL A 23 8.17 -18.95 1.93
CA VAL A 23 7.44 -18.27 3.02
C VAL A 23 7.59 -16.75 2.88
N PRO A 24 6.70 -15.95 3.50
CA PRO A 24 6.65 -14.49 3.29
C PRO A 24 7.99 -13.79 3.51
N GLU A 25 8.74 -14.13 4.57
CA GLU A 25 10.02 -13.50 4.90
C GLU A 25 11.09 -13.78 3.86
N ARG A 26 11.06 -14.99 3.27
CA ARG A 26 12.00 -15.37 2.21
C ARG A 26 11.58 -14.79 0.85
N PHE A 27 10.27 -14.65 0.62
CA PHE A 27 9.73 -13.96 -0.54
C PHE A 27 10.11 -12.48 -0.54
N ALA A 28 9.92 -11.77 0.58
CA ALA A 28 10.32 -10.38 0.76
C ALA A 28 11.82 -10.18 0.47
N LYS A 29 12.70 -10.98 1.09
CA LYS A 29 14.15 -10.92 0.84
C LYS A 29 14.53 -11.18 -0.61
N HIS A 30 13.81 -12.05 -1.32
CA HIS A 30 14.06 -12.30 -2.74
C HIS A 30 13.85 -11.05 -3.59
N TYR A 31 12.87 -10.20 -3.24
CA TYR A 31 12.58 -8.96 -3.95
C TYR A 31 13.44 -7.77 -3.50
N SER A 32 13.74 -7.65 -2.20
CA SER A 32 14.47 -6.50 -1.66
C SER A 32 16.00 -6.64 -1.76
N VAL A 33 16.54 -7.86 -1.67
CA VAL A 33 17.99 -8.11 -1.53
C VAL A 33 18.50 -9.17 -2.54
N GLY A 34 17.64 -9.68 -3.42
CA GLY A 34 17.96 -10.74 -4.38
C GLY A 34 19.00 -10.35 -5.44
N SER A 35 19.82 -11.33 -5.86
CA SER A 35 21.05 -11.09 -6.64
C SER A 35 20.88 -10.84 -8.14
N THR A 36 19.70 -11.04 -8.73
CA THR A 36 19.49 -10.88 -10.21
C THR A 36 18.45 -9.84 -10.60
N ARG A 37 17.55 -9.48 -9.67
CA ARG A 37 16.55 -8.41 -9.84
C ARG A 37 16.66 -7.50 -8.62
N TYR A 38 17.73 -6.72 -8.58
CA TYR A 38 17.97 -5.79 -7.49
C TYR A 38 16.92 -4.67 -7.54
N TYR A 39 16.07 -4.61 -6.52
CA TYR A 39 15.20 -3.48 -6.24
C TYR A 39 15.53 -2.97 -4.83
N HIS A 40 16.01 -1.74 -4.75
CA HIS A 40 16.28 -1.08 -3.48
C HIS A 40 15.08 -0.20 -3.12
N GLY A 41 14.15 -0.77 -2.35
CA GLY A 41 12.95 -0.08 -1.91
C GLY A 41 12.04 -0.98 -1.08
N LYS A 42 10.93 -0.42 -0.62
CA LYS A 42 9.94 -1.11 0.20
C LYS A 42 9.15 -2.10 -0.65
N VAL A 43 8.77 -3.22 -0.08
CA VAL A 43 7.85 -4.16 -0.75
C VAL A 43 6.60 -4.29 0.10
N ILE A 44 5.44 -4.15 -0.53
CA ILE A 44 4.15 -4.43 0.09
C ILE A 44 3.48 -5.53 -0.72
N PHE A 45 3.09 -6.60 -0.06
CA PHE A 45 2.41 -7.72 -0.70
C PHE A 45 1.45 -8.39 0.27
N ALA A 46 0.39 -9.00 -0.24
CA ALA A 46 -0.52 -9.82 0.55
C ALA A 46 -0.40 -11.29 0.16
N GLU A 47 -0.58 -12.20 1.11
CA GLU A 47 -0.82 -13.60 0.81
C GLU A 47 -2.28 -13.77 0.35
N VAL A 48 -2.47 -14.51 -0.74
CA VAL A 48 -3.79 -14.87 -1.26
C VAL A 48 -4.00 -16.37 -1.02
N ASP A 49 -5.21 -16.77 -0.65
CA ASP A 49 -5.53 -18.18 -0.48
C ASP A 49 -5.21 -18.98 -1.76
N ILE A 50 -4.52 -20.11 -1.62
CA ILE A 50 -4.07 -20.95 -2.73
C ILE A 50 -5.23 -21.53 -3.56
N ASN A 51 -6.44 -21.58 -2.98
CA ASN A 51 -7.66 -22.04 -3.64
C ASN A 51 -8.41 -20.92 -4.39
N PHE A 52 -7.94 -19.68 -4.32
CA PHE A 52 -8.50 -18.59 -5.11
C PHE A 52 -8.47 -18.94 -6.59
N ARG A 53 -9.59 -18.74 -7.29
CA ARG A 53 -9.71 -18.93 -8.74
C ARG A 53 -10.54 -17.78 -9.32
N HIS A 54 -10.12 -17.29 -10.47
CA HIS A 54 -10.84 -16.26 -11.19
C HIS A 54 -10.53 -16.40 -12.70
N PRO A 55 -11.50 -16.26 -13.62
CA PRO A 55 -11.30 -16.49 -15.06
C PRO A 55 -10.21 -15.65 -15.72
N TYR A 56 -9.85 -14.52 -15.11
CA TYR A 56 -8.75 -13.66 -15.57
C TYR A 56 -7.35 -14.26 -15.33
N PHE A 57 -7.22 -15.28 -14.47
CA PHE A 57 -5.94 -15.89 -14.12
C PHE A 57 -5.94 -17.39 -14.46
N GLU A 58 -4.98 -17.83 -15.25
CA GLU A 58 -4.73 -19.25 -15.59
C GLU A 58 -4.04 -19.99 -14.42
N LEU A 59 -4.68 -19.99 -13.24
CA LEU A 59 -4.02 -20.39 -11.98
C LEU A 59 -3.69 -21.88 -11.93
N ASP A 60 -4.59 -22.77 -12.37
CA ASP A 60 -4.36 -24.21 -12.28
C ASP A 60 -3.15 -24.63 -13.12
N GLU A 61 -3.11 -24.21 -14.39
CA GLU A 61 -2.00 -24.48 -15.31
C GLU A 61 -0.67 -23.92 -14.77
N ILE A 62 -0.65 -22.66 -14.34
CA ILE A 62 0.57 -22.02 -13.86
C ILE A 62 1.05 -22.65 -12.54
N LEU A 63 0.15 -23.06 -11.66
CA LEU A 63 0.50 -23.71 -10.39
C LEU A 63 1.10 -25.10 -10.61
N GLU A 64 0.74 -25.83 -11.66
CA GLU A 64 1.39 -27.09 -12.02
C GLU A 64 2.88 -26.88 -12.32
N GLU A 65 3.26 -25.76 -12.92
CA GLU A 65 4.65 -25.42 -13.23
C GLU A 65 5.48 -24.96 -12.01
N VAL A 66 4.84 -24.71 -10.86
CA VAL A 66 5.52 -24.28 -9.64
C VAL A 66 6.18 -25.49 -8.98
N LYS A 67 7.36 -25.84 -9.51
CA LYS A 67 8.19 -26.96 -9.05
C LYS A 67 9.59 -26.45 -8.66
N PRO A 68 10.28 -27.12 -7.72
CA PRO A 68 11.66 -26.80 -7.38
C PRO A 68 12.56 -26.86 -8.62
N HIS A 69 13.65 -26.09 -8.60
CA HIS A 69 14.70 -26.18 -9.60
C HIS A 69 15.38 -27.57 -9.57
N GLU A 70 16.08 -27.94 -10.64
CA GLU A 70 16.78 -29.22 -10.76
C GLU A 70 17.73 -29.52 -9.59
N ASN A 71 18.35 -28.47 -9.03
CA ASN A 71 19.22 -28.55 -7.85
C ASN A 71 18.45 -28.62 -6.51
N GLY A 72 17.15 -28.87 -6.53
CA GLY A 72 16.28 -28.99 -5.35
C GLY A 72 15.90 -27.66 -4.70
N ARG A 73 16.42 -26.52 -5.14
CA ARG A 73 16.03 -25.21 -4.58
C ARG A 73 14.55 -24.92 -4.88
N PRO A 74 13.75 -24.47 -3.89
CA PRO A 74 12.36 -24.07 -4.12
C PRO A 74 12.26 -22.95 -5.16
N LYS A 75 11.14 -22.94 -5.90
CA LYS A 75 10.80 -21.90 -6.87
C LYS A 75 10.53 -20.59 -6.13
N ALA A 76 11.38 -19.59 -6.36
CA ALA A 76 11.23 -18.28 -5.75
C ALA A 76 9.99 -17.54 -6.25
N THR A 77 9.81 -17.48 -7.57
CA THR A 77 8.73 -16.74 -8.22
C THR A 77 8.31 -17.41 -9.53
N LYS A 78 7.01 -17.41 -9.80
CA LYS A 78 6.40 -17.67 -11.10
C LYS A 78 5.26 -16.68 -11.25
N PHE A 79 5.38 -15.76 -12.21
CA PHE A 79 4.37 -14.73 -12.45
C PHE A 79 3.11 -15.36 -13.03
N ILE A 80 1.95 -14.96 -12.50
CA ILE A 80 0.63 -15.32 -13.02
C ILE A 80 0.10 -14.17 -13.89
N SER A 81 0.12 -12.95 -13.35
CA SER A 81 -0.25 -11.75 -14.10
C SER A 81 0.39 -10.51 -13.46
N SER A 82 0.58 -9.47 -14.27
CA SER A 82 1.14 -8.17 -13.86
C SER A 82 0.26 -7.00 -14.27
N TYR A 83 -0.90 -7.24 -14.88
CA TYR A 83 -1.79 -6.19 -15.39
C TYR A 83 -3.20 -6.38 -14.84
N ARG A 84 -3.83 -5.28 -14.38
CA ARG A 84 -5.19 -5.24 -13.79
C ARG A 84 -5.44 -6.28 -12.69
N VAL A 85 -4.38 -6.75 -12.04
CA VAL A 85 -4.45 -7.86 -11.09
C VAL A 85 -5.42 -7.55 -9.96
N LEU A 86 -5.24 -6.41 -9.27
CA LEU A 86 -6.05 -6.05 -8.11
C LEU A 86 -7.56 -5.98 -8.42
N GLU A 87 -7.94 -5.52 -9.62
CA GLU A 87 -9.35 -5.46 -10.05
C GLU A 87 -10.01 -6.85 -10.04
N HIS A 88 -9.23 -7.90 -10.31
CA HIS A 88 -9.69 -9.27 -10.41
C HIS A 88 -9.45 -10.10 -9.14
N ILE A 89 -8.90 -9.52 -8.06
CA ILE A 89 -8.76 -10.20 -6.77
C ILE A 89 -10.03 -10.01 -5.94
N ASP A 90 -10.60 -11.11 -5.46
CA ASP A 90 -11.65 -11.10 -4.44
C ASP A 90 -11.04 -10.89 -3.05
N PHE A 91 -11.52 -9.89 -2.32
CA PHE A 91 -10.96 -9.52 -1.01
C PHE A 91 -11.17 -10.61 0.05
N ALA A 92 -12.17 -11.48 -0.11
CA ALA A 92 -12.39 -12.61 0.78
C ALA A 92 -11.22 -13.62 0.77
N PHE A 93 -10.46 -13.68 -0.33
CA PHE A 93 -9.32 -14.58 -0.47
C PHE A 93 -7.99 -13.95 -0.06
N ILE A 94 -7.97 -12.65 0.26
CA ILE A 94 -6.76 -12.00 0.78
C ILE A 94 -6.60 -12.39 2.25
N LYS A 95 -5.42 -12.89 2.60
CA LYS A 95 -5.02 -13.28 3.96
C LYS A 95 -4.25 -12.14 4.61
N ASN A 96 -3.04 -12.39 5.10
CA ASN A 96 -2.21 -11.39 5.76
C ASN A 96 -1.57 -10.45 4.73
N LEU A 97 -1.43 -9.19 5.12
CA LEU A 97 -0.66 -8.18 4.39
C LEU A 97 0.75 -8.13 4.99
N TYR A 98 1.78 -7.98 4.16
CA TYR A 98 3.16 -7.95 4.59
C TYR A 98 3.84 -6.66 4.13
N LEU A 99 4.54 -6.03 5.07
CA LEU A 99 5.39 -4.87 4.83
C LEU A 99 6.84 -5.30 4.93
N ALA A 100 7.65 -4.99 3.93
CA ALA A 100 9.08 -5.25 3.95
C ALA A 100 9.91 -3.97 3.83
N SER A 101 10.93 -3.84 4.68
CA SER A 101 11.95 -2.79 4.55
C SER A 101 12.85 -3.04 3.32
N PRO A 102 13.65 -2.06 2.88
CA PRO A 102 14.63 -2.26 1.80
C PRO A 102 15.64 -3.38 2.05
N GLU A 103 15.89 -3.74 3.31
CA GLU A 103 16.78 -4.84 3.72
C GLU A 103 16.03 -6.19 3.84
N GLY A 104 14.73 -6.21 3.55
CA GLY A 104 13.89 -7.41 3.58
C GLY A 104 13.45 -7.85 4.98
N TYR A 105 13.53 -6.98 5.99
CA TYR A 105 12.85 -7.24 7.28
C TYR A 105 11.34 -7.12 7.06
N THR A 106 10.58 -8.10 7.52
CA THR A 106 9.15 -8.23 7.19
C THR A 106 8.28 -8.17 8.45
N VAL A 107 7.16 -7.46 8.38
CA VAL A 107 6.08 -7.48 9.38
C VAL A 107 4.80 -7.91 8.69
N GLY A 108 4.09 -8.87 9.30
CA GLY A 108 2.77 -9.29 8.87
C GLY A 108 1.68 -8.50 9.61
N LEU A 109 0.65 -8.10 8.88
CA LEU A 109 -0.53 -7.41 9.36
C LEU A 109 -1.73 -8.33 9.13
N GLU A 110 -2.52 -8.52 10.18
CA GLU A 110 -3.77 -9.26 10.13
C GLU A 110 -4.92 -8.30 9.82
N GLU A 111 -5.98 -8.82 9.20
CA GLU A 111 -7.20 -8.04 8.98
C GLU A 111 -7.84 -7.65 10.31
N ALA A 112 -8.34 -6.42 10.39
CA ALA A 112 -9.18 -6.00 11.50
C ALA A 112 -10.30 -5.07 11.02
N PRO A 113 -11.42 -4.99 11.76
CA PRO A 113 -12.44 -3.98 11.48
C PRO A 113 -11.87 -2.57 11.58
N TYR A 114 -12.10 -1.73 10.56
CA TYR A 114 -11.80 -0.31 10.65
C TYR A 114 -12.82 0.37 11.57
N ARG A 115 -12.32 1.18 12.52
CA ARG A 115 -13.15 2.03 13.38
C ARG A 115 -12.74 3.46 13.14
N SER A 116 -13.67 4.28 12.65
CA SER A 116 -13.39 5.70 12.45
C SER A 116 -13.11 6.36 13.80
N SER A 117 -11.93 6.99 13.89
CA SER A 117 -11.56 7.88 14.97
C SER A 117 -11.25 9.29 14.44
N GLU A 118 -11.77 9.60 13.25
CA GLU A 118 -11.37 10.74 12.45
C GLU A 118 -12.37 11.89 12.61
N GLU A 119 -11.87 13.09 12.86
CA GLU A 119 -12.70 14.29 12.94
C GLU A 119 -13.27 14.64 11.55
N PRO A 120 -14.59 14.82 11.41
CA PRO A 120 -15.19 15.21 10.14
C PRO A 120 -14.60 16.52 9.60
N GLY A 121 -14.34 16.57 8.29
CA GLY A 121 -13.89 17.78 7.59
C GLY A 121 -12.41 18.15 7.77
N GLN A 122 -11.65 17.40 8.57
CA GLN A 122 -10.20 17.59 8.65
C GLN A 122 -9.54 17.16 7.35
N ILE A 123 -8.74 18.05 6.77
CA ILE A 123 -8.01 17.79 5.52
C ILE A 123 -6.79 16.89 5.80
N ARG A 124 -6.65 15.83 5.02
CA ARG A 124 -5.65 14.75 5.16
C ARG A 124 -4.93 14.49 3.83
N ILE A 125 -3.77 13.83 3.90
CA ILE A 125 -3.09 13.29 2.72
C ILE A 125 -3.33 11.78 2.65
N PHE A 126 -4.04 11.37 1.61
CA PHE A 126 -4.16 9.97 1.21
C PHE A 126 -3.06 9.61 0.23
N VAL A 127 -2.55 8.39 0.35
CA VAL A 127 -1.53 7.81 -0.52
C VAL A 127 -2.15 6.61 -1.22
N GLU A 128 -2.51 6.78 -2.48
CA GLU A 128 -2.90 5.68 -3.36
C GLU A 128 -1.64 4.90 -3.73
N ILE A 129 -1.70 3.57 -3.60
CA ILE A 129 -0.55 2.66 -3.76
C ILE A 129 -0.75 1.75 -4.98
N ALA A 130 -1.94 1.16 -5.15
CA ALA A 130 -2.26 0.28 -6.28
C ALA A 130 -3.74 0.36 -6.67
N PRO A 131 -4.09 0.27 -7.97
CA PRO A 131 -3.17 0.36 -9.11
C PRO A 131 -2.73 1.81 -9.39
N ILE A 132 -3.38 2.78 -8.75
CA ILE A 132 -3.12 4.21 -8.87
C ILE A 132 -2.08 4.63 -7.83
N ARG A 133 -1.13 5.47 -8.25
CA ARG A 133 0.00 5.91 -7.44
C ARG A 133 0.01 7.42 -7.27
N MET A 134 -1.00 7.97 -6.60
CA MET A 134 -1.14 9.41 -6.38
C MET A 134 -1.14 9.76 -4.89
N MET A 135 -0.75 10.99 -4.55
CA MET A 135 -1.09 11.59 -3.26
C MET A 135 -2.21 12.59 -3.45
N VAL A 136 -3.24 12.48 -2.62
CA VAL A 136 -4.44 13.28 -2.72
C VAL A 136 -4.72 13.93 -1.39
N LEU A 137 -4.87 15.25 -1.41
CA LEU A 137 -5.39 16.03 -0.30
C LEU A 137 -6.92 15.93 -0.32
N SER A 138 -7.54 15.58 0.80
CA SER A 138 -9.00 15.46 0.90
C SER A 138 -9.52 15.63 2.33
N ASP A 139 -10.75 16.10 2.46
CA ASP A 139 -11.53 16.22 3.70
C ASP A 139 -12.36 14.96 4.03
N TYR A 140 -12.36 13.96 3.16
CA TYR A 140 -12.99 12.66 3.41
C TYR A 140 -12.33 11.92 4.58
N ASP A 141 -13.14 11.08 5.25
CA ASP A 141 -12.60 10.04 6.12
C ASP A 141 -12.01 8.87 5.30
N PHE A 142 -11.33 7.96 5.99
CA PHE A 142 -10.65 6.84 5.34
C PHE A 142 -11.57 5.96 4.47
N ILE A 143 -12.84 5.75 4.83
CA ILE A 143 -13.79 4.92 4.06
C ILE A 143 -14.41 5.71 2.91
N GLN A 144 -14.83 6.95 3.18
CA GLN A 144 -15.37 7.88 2.20
C GLN A 144 -14.40 8.08 1.05
N PHE A 145 -13.10 8.23 1.34
CA PHE A 145 -12.07 8.33 0.32
C PHE A 145 -12.05 7.09 -0.58
N GLY A 146 -12.06 5.89 0.00
CA GLY A 146 -12.11 4.63 -0.75
C GLY A 146 -13.34 4.53 -1.66
N LYS A 147 -14.53 4.90 -1.16
CA LYS A 147 -15.76 4.95 -1.97
C LYS A 147 -15.69 6.00 -3.08
N HIS A 148 -15.04 7.13 -2.84
CA HIS A 148 -14.88 8.18 -3.85
C HIS A 148 -13.97 7.72 -5.00
N VAL A 149 -12.77 7.22 -4.68
CA VAL A 149 -11.78 6.84 -5.71
C VAL A 149 -12.13 5.54 -6.44
N THR A 150 -13.07 4.75 -5.91
CA THR A 150 -13.59 3.56 -6.60
C THR A 150 -14.90 3.80 -7.34
N ALA A 151 -15.44 5.03 -7.30
CA ALA A 151 -16.72 5.33 -7.94
C ALA A 151 -16.61 5.15 -9.47
N PRO A 152 -17.54 4.44 -10.14
CA PRO A 152 -17.42 4.12 -11.57
C PRO A 152 -17.30 5.33 -12.51
N LYS A 153 -17.82 6.50 -12.09
CA LYS A 153 -17.76 7.75 -12.86
C LYS A 153 -16.53 8.61 -12.52
N TYR A 154 -15.75 8.23 -11.51
CA TYR A 154 -14.55 8.95 -11.12
C TYR A 154 -13.38 8.61 -12.05
N ARG A 155 -13.02 9.56 -12.90
CA ARG A 155 -12.05 9.33 -14.00
C ARG A 155 -10.62 9.09 -13.54
N LYS A 156 -10.29 9.49 -12.31
CA LYS A 156 -8.95 9.31 -11.71
C LYS A 156 -8.93 8.12 -10.76
N GLY A 157 -9.96 7.28 -10.83
CA GLY A 157 -10.18 6.14 -9.95
C GLY A 157 -9.94 4.80 -10.62
N ALA A 158 -10.07 3.74 -9.84
CA ALA A 158 -10.07 2.36 -10.31
C ALA A 158 -11.14 1.56 -9.56
N PRO A 159 -11.73 0.51 -10.14
CA PRO A 159 -12.79 -0.26 -9.48
C PRO A 159 -12.39 -0.84 -8.11
N LYS A 160 -11.10 -1.18 -7.96
CA LYS A 160 -10.48 -1.60 -6.71
C LYS A 160 -9.19 -0.84 -6.49
N VAL A 161 -9.00 -0.37 -5.27
CA VAL A 161 -7.80 0.39 -4.88
C VAL A 161 -7.21 -0.18 -3.60
N PHE A 162 -5.92 0.04 -3.44
CA PHE A 162 -5.16 -0.18 -2.22
C PHE A 162 -4.46 1.13 -1.87
N TYR A 163 -4.72 1.65 -0.67
CA TYR A 163 -4.28 2.98 -0.26
C TYR A 163 -4.04 3.06 1.25
N SER A 164 -3.43 4.16 1.66
CA SER A 164 -3.16 4.52 3.05
C SER A 164 -3.32 6.03 3.27
N GLN A 165 -3.00 6.48 4.47
CA GLN A 165 -3.12 7.87 4.91
C GLN A 165 -1.92 8.26 5.78
N LEU A 166 -1.43 9.48 5.56
CA LEU A 166 -0.33 10.02 6.35
C LEU A 166 -0.80 10.60 7.69
N ASP A 167 0.00 10.41 8.72
CA ASP A 167 -0.22 10.97 10.05
C ASP A 167 0.41 12.37 10.16
N LEU A 168 -0.33 13.37 9.67
CA LEU A 168 0.12 14.75 9.60
C LEU A 168 -1.01 15.71 9.92
N ASP A 169 -0.75 16.66 10.81
CA ASP A 169 -1.61 17.83 10.99
C ASP A 169 -1.23 18.90 9.96
N ILE A 170 -1.98 18.93 8.86
CA ILE A 170 -1.73 19.84 7.75
C ILE A 170 -2.06 21.27 8.16
N GLY A 171 -3.11 21.47 8.96
CA GLY A 171 -3.50 22.80 9.43
C GLY A 171 -2.41 23.44 10.27
N LEU A 172 -1.85 22.69 11.23
CA LEU A 172 -0.71 23.13 12.03
C LEU A 172 0.51 23.42 11.16
N PHE A 173 0.85 22.52 10.23
CA PHE A 173 1.98 22.74 9.33
C PHE A 173 1.83 24.04 8.51
N ILE A 174 0.63 24.34 8.00
CA ILE A 174 0.37 25.58 7.26
C ILE A 174 0.58 26.80 8.15
N GLN A 175 0.04 26.80 9.37
CA GLN A 175 0.22 27.91 10.33
C GLN A 175 1.70 28.17 10.61
N GLU A 176 2.48 27.10 10.83
CA GLU A 176 3.91 27.20 11.09
C GLU A 176 4.72 27.65 9.86
N PHE A 177 4.35 27.19 8.65
CA PHE A 177 5.01 27.58 7.41
C PHE A 177 4.76 29.06 7.05
N GLU A 178 3.57 29.60 7.39
CA GLU A 178 3.28 31.02 7.20
C GLU A 178 4.10 31.93 8.13
N GLN A 179 4.41 31.45 9.34
CA GLN A 179 5.28 32.13 10.29
C GLN A 179 6.77 31.99 9.94
N ASN A 180 7.16 30.88 9.30
CA ASN A 180 8.53 30.60 8.87
C ASN A 180 8.58 29.98 7.46
N PRO A 181 8.80 30.80 6.41
CA PRO A 181 8.86 30.34 5.02
C PRO A 181 10.00 29.36 4.69
N PHE A 182 10.97 29.17 5.60
CA PHE A 182 12.07 28.21 5.41
C PHE A 182 11.76 26.81 5.97
N ARG A 183 10.57 26.62 6.57
CA ARG A 183 10.16 25.33 7.11
C ARG A 183 10.02 24.31 5.98
N GLN A 184 10.62 23.14 6.18
CA GLN A 184 10.58 22.04 5.22
C GLN A 184 9.20 21.37 5.20
N SER A 185 8.84 20.80 4.06
CA SER A 185 7.61 20.01 3.94
C SER A 185 7.68 18.76 4.83
N PRO A 186 6.59 18.38 5.51
CA PRO A 186 6.52 17.13 6.24
C PRO A 186 6.53 15.90 5.31
N VAL A 187 6.25 16.11 4.02
CA VAL A 187 6.31 15.08 2.98
C VAL A 187 7.39 15.47 1.98
N LEU A 188 8.51 14.76 1.98
CA LEU A 188 9.72 15.10 1.21
C LEU A 188 9.48 15.26 -0.30
N SER A 189 8.49 14.55 -0.85
CA SER A 189 8.13 14.60 -2.26
C SER A 189 7.22 15.77 -2.64
N ILE A 190 6.78 16.58 -1.67
CA ILE A 190 5.85 17.70 -1.89
C ILE A 190 6.55 19.01 -1.50
N HIS A 191 6.51 19.99 -2.39
CA HIS A 191 7.01 21.33 -2.06
C HIS A 191 6.07 22.02 -1.04
N PRO A 192 6.59 22.65 0.03
CA PRO A 192 5.75 23.18 1.11
C PRO A 192 4.76 24.25 0.64
N ALA A 193 5.16 25.13 -0.30
CA ALA A 193 4.25 26.11 -0.89
C ALA A 193 3.12 25.46 -1.72
N SER A 194 3.40 24.36 -2.42
CA SER A 194 2.37 23.64 -3.19
C SER A 194 1.36 22.97 -2.27
N LEU A 195 1.81 22.42 -1.14
CA LEU A 195 0.92 21.87 -0.12
C LEU A 195 0.03 22.97 0.49
N ARG A 196 0.60 24.12 0.82
CA ARG A 196 -0.15 25.30 1.30
C ARG A 196 -1.22 25.74 0.30
N ASP A 197 -0.86 25.90 -0.96
CA ASP A 197 -1.78 26.40 -1.98
C ASP A 197 -2.90 25.39 -2.25
N ALA A 198 -2.58 24.09 -2.26
CA ALA A 198 -3.56 23.02 -2.36
C ALA A 198 -4.52 23.00 -1.16
N TYR A 199 -4.01 23.18 0.06
CA TYR A 199 -4.83 23.26 1.28
C TYR A 199 -5.78 24.46 1.24
N LYS A 200 -5.26 25.66 0.93
CA LYS A 200 -6.07 26.88 0.80
C LYS A 200 -7.14 26.75 -0.28
N GLU A 201 -6.85 26.04 -1.36
CA GLU A 201 -7.82 25.79 -2.43
C GLU A 201 -9.00 24.92 -1.95
N LEU A 202 -8.76 23.85 -1.19
CA LEU A 202 -9.84 23.04 -0.61
C LEU A 202 -10.66 23.84 0.41
N VAL A 203 -10.01 24.61 1.28
CA VAL A 203 -10.71 25.47 2.25
C VAL A 203 -11.56 26.54 1.55
N LYS A 204 -11.08 27.09 0.44
CA LYS A 204 -11.78 28.15 -0.31
C LYS A 204 -13.00 27.65 -1.07
N TYR A 205 -12.99 26.40 -1.56
CA TYR A 205 -14.04 25.84 -2.40
C TYR A 205 -14.67 24.62 -1.71
N PRO A 206 -15.72 24.79 -0.89
CA PRO A 206 -16.33 23.70 -0.12
C PRO A 206 -16.87 22.54 -0.96
N ASP A 207 -17.30 22.79 -2.21
CA ASP A 207 -17.76 21.75 -3.13
C ASP A 207 -16.61 20.90 -3.71
N LYS A 208 -15.36 21.26 -3.40
CA LYS A 208 -14.16 20.56 -3.84
C LYS A 208 -13.56 19.77 -2.69
N HIS A 209 -13.79 18.47 -2.71
CA HIS A 209 -13.32 17.55 -1.66
C HIS A 209 -11.95 16.94 -1.91
N THR A 210 -11.38 17.07 -3.11
CA THR A 210 -10.10 16.43 -3.45
C THR A 210 -9.17 17.32 -4.27
N LYS A 211 -7.86 17.22 -4.01
CA LYS A 211 -6.78 17.87 -4.77
C LYS A 211 -5.57 16.96 -4.85
N GLY A 212 -5.16 16.59 -6.06
CA GLY A 212 -3.91 15.85 -6.27
C GLY A 212 -2.69 16.71 -5.92
N LEU A 213 -1.72 16.12 -5.23
CA LEU A 213 -0.49 16.78 -4.76
C LEU A 213 0.74 16.43 -5.59
N CYS A 214 0.73 15.26 -6.25
CA CYS A 214 1.84 14.78 -7.06
C CYS A 214 1.32 13.89 -8.20
N VAL A 215 2.19 13.65 -9.19
CA VAL A 215 1.92 12.75 -10.33
C VAL A 215 2.28 11.29 -9.99
N ASP A 216 3.26 11.09 -9.09
CA ASP A 216 3.59 9.78 -8.49
C ASP A 216 3.85 9.95 -6.99
N SER A 217 3.22 9.11 -6.16
CA SER A 217 3.34 9.17 -4.69
C SER A 217 4.67 8.68 -4.15
N SER A 218 5.46 7.93 -4.95
CA SER A 218 6.76 7.36 -4.61
C SER A 218 6.86 6.92 -3.14
N LEU A 219 6.13 5.86 -2.78
CA LEU A 219 6.02 5.36 -1.40
C LEU A 219 7.38 5.05 -0.74
N ASP A 220 8.43 4.78 -1.53
CA ASP A 220 9.80 4.63 -1.02
C ASP A 220 10.32 5.84 -0.24
N LYS A 221 9.79 7.04 -0.51
CA LYS A 221 10.18 8.29 0.18
C LYS A 221 9.37 8.55 1.45
N ILE A 222 8.36 7.75 1.72
CA ILE A 222 7.45 7.90 2.85
C ILE A 222 7.82 6.84 3.89
N SER A 223 8.17 7.26 5.11
CA SER A 223 8.44 6.30 6.18
C SER A 223 7.16 5.57 6.58
N PHE A 224 7.22 4.28 6.92
CA PHE A 224 6.04 3.59 7.46
C PHE A 224 5.64 4.16 8.83
N LYS A 225 6.54 4.91 9.49
CA LYS A 225 6.24 5.66 10.72
C LYS A 225 5.26 6.81 10.50
N GLN A 226 5.10 7.25 9.26
CA GLN A 226 4.16 8.32 8.88
C GLN A 226 2.79 7.77 8.52
N ILE A 227 2.54 6.47 8.63
CA ILE A 227 1.24 5.87 8.32
C ILE A 227 0.34 5.96 9.55
N ARG A 228 -0.82 6.61 9.41
CA ARG A 228 -1.72 6.88 10.56
C ARG A 228 -2.51 5.66 11.00
N ASN A 229 -3.32 5.11 10.09
CA ASN A 229 -4.29 4.06 10.40
C ASN A 229 -3.73 2.68 10.06
N GLY A 230 -3.21 2.54 8.84
CA GLY A 230 -2.89 1.25 8.22
C GLY A 230 -3.18 1.30 6.73
N PHE A 231 -3.55 0.16 6.16
CA PHE A 231 -3.77 0.00 4.72
C PHE A 231 -5.17 -0.51 4.44
N MET A 232 -5.78 0.02 3.38
CA MET A 232 -7.14 -0.31 3.00
C MET A 232 -7.17 -0.83 1.57
N PHE A 233 -7.77 -2.00 1.37
CA PHE A 233 -8.36 -2.38 0.11
C PHE A 233 -9.79 -1.86 0.05
N ALA A 234 -10.18 -1.23 -1.04
CA ALA A 234 -11.55 -0.74 -1.20
C ALA A 234 -12.09 -1.01 -2.60
N SER A 235 -13.40 -1.26 -2.66
CA SER A 235 -14.26 -1.22 -3.84
C SER A 235 -15.56 -0.48 -3.51
N GLN A 236 -16.47 -0.39 -4.49
CA GLN A 236 -17.82 0.15 -4.26
C GLN A 236 -18.66 -0.72 -3.32
N GLU A 237 -18.38 -2.00 -3.23
CA GLU A 237 -19.14 -2.99 -2.47
C GLU A 237 -18.54 -3.22 -1.09
N GLU A 238 -17.22 -3.36 -1.00
CA GLU A 238 -16.54 -3.84 0.19
C GLU A 238 -15.22 -3.13 0.48
N THR A 239 -14.72 -3.33 1.70
CA THR A 239 -13.44 -2.82 2.17
C THR A 239 -12.75 -3.87 3.04
N LYS A 240 -11.42 -3.96 2.97
CA LYS A 240 -10.61 -4.85 3.82
C LYS A 240 -9.45 -4.07 4.41
N PHE A 241 -9.39 -4.00 5.74
CA PHE A 241 -8.49 -3.12 6.47
C PHE A 241 -7.40 -3.89 7.22
N TYR A 242 -6.18 -3.37 7.14
CA TYR A 242 -5.00 -3.89 7.81
C TYR A 242 -4.38 -2.79 8.67
N PRO A 243 -4.64 -2.78 9.99
CA PRO A 243 -4.13 -1.74 10.89
C PRO A 243 -2.61 -1.78 10.99
N MET A 244 -2.00 -0.61 11.10
CA MET A 244 -0.59 -0.51 11.44
C MET A 244 -0.41 -0.78 12.95
N PRO A 245 0.56 -1.61 13.37
CA PRO A 245 0.88 -1.75 14.78
C PRO A 245 1.43 -0.42 15.32
N SER A 246 1.28 -0.21 16.63
CA SER A 246 1.83 1.01 17.24
C SER A 246 3.35 1.07 17.07
N MET A 247 3.92 2.29 17.06
CA MET A 247 5.38 2.45 16.94
C MET A 247 6.14 1.72 18.05
N ARG A 248 5.57 1.73 19.27
CA ARG A 248 6.10 0.98 20.41
C ARG A 248 6.07 -0.52 20.15
N GLU A 249 4.98 -1.05 19.62
CA GLU A 249 4.87 -2.47 19.29
C GLU A 249 5.85 -2.89 18.19
N LEU A 250 6.01 -2.06 17.15
CA LEU A 250 7.00 -2.31 16.10
C LEU A 250 8.42 -2.30 16.66
N GLU A 251 8.74 -1.37 17.58
CA GLU A 251 10.04 -1.32 18.23
C GLU A 251 10.30 -2.55 19.10
N GLU A 252 9.33 -2.95 19.92
CA GLU A 252 9.45 -4.07 20.87
C GLU A 252 9.48 -5.44 20.16
N LYS A 253 8.59 -5.66 19.19
CA LYS A 253 8.40 -6.99 18.54
C LYS A 253 9.13 -7.12 17.21
N HIS A 254 9.39 -6.01 16.53
CA HIS A 254 9.92 -5.98 15.16
C HIS A 254 11.08 -4.99 15.00
N TYR A 255 11.97 -4.90 15.99
CA TYR A 255 13.04 -3.90 16.07
C TYR A 255 13.84 -3.70 14.76
N LYS A 256 14.21 -4.81 14.08
CA LYS A 256 14.96 -4.73 12.81
C LYS A 256 14.14 -4.08 11.70
N PHE A 257 12.84 -4.31 11.64
CA PHE A 257 11.97 -3.58 10.73
C PHE A 257 11.85 -2.11 11.16
N TRP A 258 11.49 -1.84 12.42
CA TRP A 258 11.31 -0.48 12.95
C TRP A 258 12.51 0.45 12.73
N LYS A 259 13.73 -0.09 12.82
CA LYS A 259 14.97 0.66 12.62
C LYS A 259 15.18 1.10 11.15
N ASN A 260 14.58 0.40 10.18
CA ASN A 260 14.85 0.57 8.75
C ASN A 260 13.63 1.02 7.92
N ILE A 261 12.61 1.64 8.54
CA ILE A 261 11.34 2.00 7.87
C ILE A 261 10.99 3.48 7.84
#